data_AF-A0A2G9R5T9-F1
#
_entry.id   AF-A0A2G9R5T9-F1
#
_cell.length_a   1.000
_cell.length_b   1.000
_cell.length_c   1.000
_cell.angle_alpha   90.00
_cell.angle_beta   90.00
_cell.angle_gamma   90.00
#
_symmetry.space_group_name_H-M   'P 1'
#
loop_
_entity.id
_entity.type
_entity.pdbx_description
1 polymer ?
#
loop_
_entity_poly.entity_id
_entity_poly.type
_entity_poly.pdbx_seq_one_letter_code
_entity_poly.pdbx_strand_id
1 'polypeptide(L)'
;MILIKENSTFQSNITTMNVTISNLQPGNTYTFLVFALTDNSRLQGNNVSTIARTNSISFIVSLSYQSSSSDSEILIVNLINEKLQANFPKQNVTAVIKKVQKISS
;
A
#
# COMPACT_ATOMS: atom_id res chain seq x y z
N MET A 1 -9.98 21.96 -13.68
CA MET A 1 -10.62 20.91 -12.85
C MET A 1 -9.77 19.66 -12.87
N ILE A 2 -9.64 18.99 -11.72
CA ILE A 2 -8.96 17.71 -11.61
C ILE A 2 -9.92 16.67 -11.03
N LEU A 3 -9.97 15.50 -11.66
CA LEU A 3 -10.65 14.30 -11.17
C LEU A 3 -9.64 13.18 -10.94
N ILE A 4 -9.93 12.26 -10.03
CA ILE A 4 -9.17 11.02 -9.84
C ILE A 4 -10.05 9.87 -10.31
N LYS A 5 -9.62 9.12 -11.33
CA LYS A 5 -10.43 8.06 -11.93
C LYS A 5 -10.85 6.98 -10.91
N GLU A 6 -9.96 6.67 -9.98
CA GLU A 6 -10.16 5.66 -8.93
C GLU A 6 -10.88 6.21 -7.69
N ASN A 7 -11.18 7.52 -7.64
CA ASN A 7 -11.97 8.15 -6.59
C ASN A 7 -13.01 9.09 -7.21
N SER A 8 -14.19 8.55 -7.50
CA SER A 8 -15.29 9.27 -8.15
C SER A 8 -15.85 10.45 -7.35
N THR A 9 -15.52 10.56 -6.06
CA THR A 9 -15.93 11.68 -5.21
C THR A 9 -14.90 12.82 -5.19
N PHE A 10 -13.68 12.57 -5.70
CA PHE A 10 -12.67 13.62 -5.79
C PHE A 10 -12.91 14.47 -7.03
N GLN A 11 -13.24 15.74 -6.79
CA GLN A 11 -13.24 16.79 -7.80
C GLN A 11 -12.68 18.06 -7.19
N SER A 12 -11.74 18.69 -7.88
CA SER A 12 -11.15 19.95 -7.43
C SER A 12 -11.01 20.97 -8.56
N ASN A 13 -11.50 22.19 -8.31
CA ASN A 13 -11.31 23.33 -9.20
C ASN A 13 -10.06 24.08 -8.73
N ILE A 14 -9.05 24.10 -9.60
CA ILE A 14 -7.73 24.67 -9.31
C ILE A 14 -7.49 25.82 -10.28
N THR A 15 -7.03 26.95 -9.75
CA THR A 15 -6.65 28.14 -10.52
C THR A 15 -5.14 28.37 -10.54
N THR A 16 -4.38 27.57 -9.80
CA THR A 16 -2.92 27.62 -9.71
C THR A 16 -2.26 26.69 -10.74
N MET A 17 -1.00 26.96 -11.07
CA MET A 17 -0.22 26.10 -11.98
C MET A 17 0.13 24.74 -11.35
N ASN A 18 0.26 24.70 -10.02
CA ASN A 18 0.65 23.52 -9.26
C ASN A 18 -0.36 23.25 -8.15
N VAL A 19 -0.58 21.96 -7.84
CA VAL A 19 -1.43 21.50 -6.75
C VAL A 19 -0.84 20.25 -6.11
N THR A 20 -1.01 20.12 -4.80
CA THR A 20 -0.68 18.92 -4.05
C THR A 20 -1.95 18.19 -3.67
N ILE A 21 -2.03 16.90 -4.01
CA ILE A 21 -3.14 16.03 -3.62
C ILE A 21 -2.64 15.10 -2.51
N SER A 22 -3.21 15.24 -1.32
CA SER A 22 -2.84 14.49 -0.11
C SER A 22 -3.90 13.44 0.25
N ASN A 23 -3.63 12.66 1.31
CA ASN A 23 -4.55 11.64 1.85
C ASN A 23 -4.91 10.52 0.86
N LEU A 24 -4.02 10.23 -0.09
CA LEU A 24 -4.13 9.07 -0.97
C LEU A 24 -3.72 7.80 -0.21
N GLN A 25 -4.36 6.69 -0.56
CA GLN A 25 -4.00 5.41 0.05
C GLN A 25 -2.61 4.96 -0.44
N PRO A 26 -1.69 4.59 0.47
CA PRO A 26 -0.38 4.06 0.13
C PRO A 26 -0.45 2.78 -0.71
N GLY A 27 0.53 2.58 -1.59
CA GLY A 27 0.63 1.39 -2.45
C GLY A 27 -0.34 1.33 -3.63
N ASN A 28 -1.09 2.40 -3.90
CA ASN A 28 -2.07 2.47 -4.98
C ASN A 28 -1.56 3.31 -6.16
N THR A 29 -2.04 2.97 -7.34
CA THR A 29 -1.83 3.76 -8.57
C THR A 29 -3.08 4.60 -8.82
N TYR A 30 -2.89 5.87 -9.16
CA TYR A 30 -3.95 6.83 -9.43
C TYR A 30 -3.79 7.45 -10.81
N THR A 31 -4.92 7.61 -11.50
CA THR A 31 -5.03 8.31 -12.78
C THR A 31 -5.69 9.66 -12.54
N PHE A 32 -4.94 10.74 -12.75
CA PHE A 32 -5.44 12.11 -12.64
C PHE A 32 -5.87 12.61 -14.01
N LEU A 33 -7.11 13.10 -14.10
CA LEU A 33 -7.66 13.70 -15.30
C LEU A 33 -7.76 15.21 -15.09
N VAL A 34 -7.08 15.98 -15.94
CA VAL A 34 -7.02 17.44 -15.87
C VAL A 34 -7.82 18.03 -17.04
N PHE A 35 -8.76 18.90 -16.70
CA PHE A 35 -9.64 19.59 -17.65
C PHE A 35 -9.49 21.10 -17.51
N ALA A 36 -9.48 21.82 -18.64
CA ALA A 36 -9.66 23.26 -18.63
C ALA A 36 -11.14 23.60 -18.36
N LEU A 37 -11.36 24.59 -17.50
CA LEU A 37 -12.67 25.17 -17.25
C LEU A 37 -12.67 26.62 -17.76
N THR A 38 -13.79 27.04 -18.32
CA THR A 38 -14.07 28.45 -18.59
C THR A 38 -14.73 29.11 -17.38
N ASP A 39 -14.88 30.43 -17.44
CA ASP A 39 -15.52 31.25 -16.40
C ASP A 39 -16.96 30.80 -16.08
N ASN A 40 -17.62 30.14 -17.02
CA ASN A 40 -18.97 29.58 -16.84
C ASN A 40 -18.95 28.13 -16.33
N SER A 41 -17.82 27.64 -15.79
CA SER A 41 -17.62 26.26 -15.33
C SER A 41 -17.89 25.20 -16.40
N ARG A 42 -17.75 25.56 -17.68
CA ARG A 42 -17.89 24.61 -18.78
C ARG A 42 -16.53 24.00 -19.09
N LEU A 43 -16.49 22.68 -19.24
CA LEU A 43 -15.30 21.97 -19.72
C LEU A 43 -14.99 22.43 -21.14
N GLN A 44 -13.71 22.71 -21.40
CA GLN A 44 -13.25 23.10 -22.72
C GLN A 44 -12.04 22.27 -23.14
N GLY A 45 -12.07 21.82 -24.39
CA GLY A 45 -11.04 20.96 -24.96
C GLY A 45 -11.06 19.53 -24.41
N ASN A 46 -10.06 18.77 -24.83
CA ASN A 46 -9.83 17.42 -24.34
C ASN A 46 -9.10 17.46 -22.99
N ASN A 47 -9.35 16.47 -22.15
CA ASN A 47 -8.59 16.31 -20.92
C ASN A 47 -7.18 15.80 -21.20
N VAL A 48 -6.27 16.10 -20.29
CA VAL A 48 -4.96 15.45 -20.21
C VAL A 48 -5.00 14.47 -19.05
N SER A 49 -4.37 13.30 -19.20
CA SER A 49 -4.24 12.33 -18.12
C SER A 49 -2.79 12.14 -17.70
N THR A 50 -2.55 11.99 -16.40
CA THR A 50 -1.26 11.56 -15.85
C THR A 50 -1.47 10.49 -14.80
N ILE A 51 -0.46 9.63 -14.62
CA ILE A 51 -0.50 8.50 -13.70
C ILE A 51 0.61 8.68 -12.67
N ALA A 52 0.28 8.50 -11.39
CA ALA A 52 1.27 8.42 -10.34
C ALA A 52 0.94 7.28 -9.37
N ARG A 53 1.97 6.77 -8.71
CA ARG A 53 1.85 5.69 -7.73
C ARG A 53 2.35 6.16 -6.37
N THR A 54 1.58 5.88 -5.32
CA THR A 54 2.01 6.12 -3.94
C THR A 54 2.96 5.01 -3.48
N ASN A 55 3.91 5.37 -2.62
CA ASN A 55 4.78 4.39 -1.99
C ASN A 55 3.95 3.41 -1.15
N SER A 56 4.33 2.15 -1.16
CA SER A 56 3.77 1.16 -0.23
C SER A 56 4.27 1.43 1.19
N ILE A 57 3.45 1.08 2.19
CA ILE A 57 3.91 1.01 3.58
C ILE A 57 4.38 -0.42 3.85
N SER A 58 5.56 -0.54 4.47
CA SER A 58 6.09 -1.82 4.98
C SER A 58 6.06 -1.81 6.50
N PHE A 59 5.56 -2.90 7.09
CA PHE A 59 5.63 -3.16 8.53
C PHE A 59 6.47 -4.41 8.77
N ILE A 60 7.46 -4.32 9.65
CA ILE A 60 8.40 -5.40 9.93
C ILE A 60 8.15 -5.92 11.34
N VAL A 61 7.92 -7.22 11.48
CA VAL A 61 7.78 -7.91 12.77
C VAL A 61 8.97 -8.85 12.98
N SER A 62 9.59 -8.75 14.14
CA SER A 62 10.62 -9.68 14.61
C SER A 62 10.05 -10.53 15.74
N LEU A 63 10.09 -11.86 15.58
CA LEU A 63 9.66 -12.81 16.60
C LEU A 63 10.85 -13.64 17.08
N SER A 64 11.00 -13.76 18.40
CA SER A 64 11.95 -14.66 19.05
C SER A 64 11.20 -15.74 19.81
N TYR A 65 11.59 -16.99 19.63
CA TYR A 65 11.05 -18.14 20.35
C TYR A 65 12.20 -19.08 20.75
N GLN A 66 12.04 -19.76 21.88
CA GLN A 66 13.00 -20.74 22.40
C GLN A 66 12.36 -22.12 22.41
N SER A 67 12.98 -23.07 21.70
CA SER A 67 12.57 -24.47 21.67
C SER A 67 13.63 -25.36 22.31
N SER A 68 13.20 -26.47 22.92
CA SER A 68 14.10 -27.57 23.30
C SER A 68 14.27 -28.62 22.18
N SER A 69 13.50 -28.55 21.09
CA SER A 69 13.60 -29.45 19.93
C SER A 69 13.59 -28.68 18.60
N SER A 70 14.34 -29.19 17.62
CA SER A 70 14.39 -28.64 16.25
C SER A 70 13.09 -28.84 15.47
N ASP A 71 12.36 -29.92 15.75
CA ASP A 71 11.11 -30.24 15.05
C ASP A 71 10.00 -29.21 15.35
N SER A 72 10.02 -28.64 16.55
CA SER A 72 9.09 -27.57 16.93
C SER A 72 9.37 -26.25 16.19
N GLU A 73 10.58 -26.00 15.67
CA GLU A 73 10.88 -24.75 14.94
C GLU A 73 10.13 -24.67 13.61
N ILE A 74 10.18 -25.75 12.81
CA ILE A 74 9.49 -25.83 11.51
C ILE A 74 7.97 -25.76 11.72
N LEU A 75 7.44 -26.47 12.72
CA LEU A 75 6.01 -26.47 13.03
C LEU A 75 5.51 -25.08 13.43
N ILE A 76 6.30 -24.32 14.20
CA ILE A 76 5.93 -22.97 14.63
C ILE A 76 5.93 -22.00 13.45
N VAL A 77 6.95 -22.04 12.58
CA VAL A 77 7.00 -21.18 11.39
C VAL A 77 5.83 -21.48 10.46
N ASN A 78 5.49 -22.75 10.27
CA ASN A 78 4.33 -23.15 9.47
C ASN A 78 3.03 -22.64 10.07
N LEU A 79 2.81 -22.83 11.37
CA LEU A 79 1.62 -22.33 12.06
C LEU A 79 1.50 -20.80 11.96
N ILE A 80 2.61 -20.06 12.10
CA ILE A 80 2.63 -18.61 11.95
C ILE A 80 2.22 -18.22 10.53
N ASN A 81 2.82 -18.84 9.51
CA ASN A 81 2.48 -18.58 8.11
C ASN A 81 1.00 -18.87 7.82
N GLU A 82 0.46 -19.99 8.31
CA GLU A 82 -0.96 -20.34 8.18
C GLU A 82 -1.87 -19.29 8.83
N LYS A 83 -1.59 -18.90 10.09
CA LYS A 83 -2.39 -17.90 10.80
C LYS A 83 -2.31 -16.53 10.15
N LEU A 84 -1.15 -16.14 9.60
CA LEU A 84 -0.99 -14.87 8.90
C LEU A 84 -1.80 -14.85 7.60
N GLN A 85 -1.75 -15.92 6.80
CA GLN A 85 -2.53 -16.00 5.56
C GLN A 85 -4.04 -16.02 5.83
N ALA A 86 -4.49 -16.74 6.85
CA ALA A 86 -5.91 -16.81 7.21
C ALA A 86 -6.47 -15.45 7.67
N ASN A 87 -5.70 -14.69 8.47
CA ASN A 87 -6.16 -13.40 9.01
C ASN A 87 -5.89 -12.21 8.08
N PHE A 88 -4.91 -12.32 7.18
CA PHE A 88 -4.46 -11.24 6.30
C PHE A 88 -4.30 -11.71 4.84
N PRO A 89 -5.38 -12.21 4.19
CA PRO A 89 -5.31 -12.87 2.88
C PRO A 89 -4.95 -11.92 1.72
N LYS A 90 -5.01 -10.61 1.94
CA LYS A 90 -4.66 -9.60 0.92
C LYS A 90 -3.21 -9.13 1.03
N GLN A 91 -2.48 -9.60 2.03
CA GLN A 91 -1.11 -9.22 2.33
C GLN A 91 -0.18 -10.35 1.91
N ASN A 92 0.92 -10.03 1.24
CA ASN A 92 1.95 -11.01 0.89
C ASN A 92 2.96 -11.11 2.04
N VAL A 93 2.61 -11.87 3.10
CA VAL A 93 3.44 -12.02 4.30
C VAL A 93 4.06 -13.42 4.33
N THR A 94 5.36 -13.49 4.59
CA THR A 94 6.07 -14.76 4.81
C THR A 94 7.02 -14.60 5.99
N ALA A 95 6.85 -15.45 7.01
CA ALA A 95 7.80 -15.59 8.10
C ALA A 95 8.96 -16.50 7.66
N VAL A 96 10.19 -16.02 7.87
CA VAL A 96 11.43 -16.76 7.58
C VAL A 96 12.34 -16.76 8.81
N ILE A 97 13.06 -17.85 9.04
CA ILE A 97 14.02 -17.97 10.15
C ILE A 97 15.28 -17.18 9.80
N LYS A 98 15.63 -16.16 10.59
CA LYS A 98 16.81 -15.32 10.33
C LYS A 98 18.07 -15.72 11.09
N LYS A 99 17.97 -16.39 12.24
CA LYS A 99 19.13 -16.92 12.99
C LYS A 99 18.68 -17.91 14.08
N VAL A 100 19.32 -19.07 14.16
CA VAL A 100 19.20 -19.99 15.30
C VAL A 100 20.39 -19.71 16.23
N GLN A 101 20.12 -19.38 17.50
CA GLN A 101 21.16 -19.20 18.49
C GLN A 101 21.03 -20.33 19.52
N LYS A 102 21.88 -21.36 19.40
CA LYS A 102 22.02 -22.36 20.47
C LYS A 102 22.59 -21.65 21.69
N ILE A 103 21.83 -21.63 22.78
CA ILE A 103 22.35 -21.25 24.09
C ILE A 103 22.94 -22.54 24.67
N SER A 104 24.27 -22.61 24.79
CA SER A 104 24.95 -23.70 25.46
C SER A 104 24.63 -23.63 26.95
N SER A 105 24.14 -24.74 27.53
CA SER A 105 24.08 -24.93 28.99
C SER A 105 25.46 -25.10 29.58
#